data_AF-A0A1W6SPS8-F1
#
_entry.id   AF-A0A1W6SPS8-F1
#
_cell.length_a   1.000
_cell.length_b   1.000
_cell.length_c   1.000
_cell.angle_alpha   90.00
_cell.angle_beta   90.00
_cell.angle_gamma   90.00
#
_symmetry.space_group_name_H-M   'P 1'
#
loop_
_entity.id
_entity.type
_entity.pdbx_description
1 polymer ?
#
loop_
_entity_poly.entity_id
_entity_poly.type
_entity_poly.pdbx_seq_one_letter_code
_entity_poly.pdbx_strand_id
1 'polypeptide(L)'
;MHYYLWHEIRDNWVNYPKDLQDELRKAGWEPPRPALDENGEPFVDNGSGEDYLYMHRQTIQYANKILARAGDPNYRRIEGWLEIPSPDDPDFPVPAPWFDPGEFPVVIQFMTRSKTELTFQKYLKPWENMFTDPGFLKDISLGMLGALIHTTVHDTVKRRWSAVPGARRPEPGPEVETIPVEWDDPRYNYLPDFYSMQVNPVYWKFYGWVDDRIESWKVVHCIFGSNFWQGKWMGKIPDAGEGAPAGLYERLEDPAVANTHAAETEHLLLTIGRRLASGNSPA
;
A
#
# COMPACT_ATOMS: atom_id res chain seq x y z
N MET A 1 11.39 0.44 3.20
CA MET A 1 11.73 -0.45 2.07
C MET A 1 10.83 -1.66 1.90
N HIS A 2 10.62 -2.55 2.88
CA HIS A 2 9.75 -3.74 2.71
C HIS A 2 8.39 -3.41 2.06
N TYR A 3 7.70 -2.40 2.59
CA TYR A 3 6.39 -1.98 2.09
C TYR A 3 6.44 -1.53 0.62
N TYR A 4 7.50 -0.80 0.24
CA TYR A 4 7.72 -0.37 -1.15
C TYR A 4 7.93 -1.57 -2.07
N LEU A 5 8.85 -2.48 -1.74
CA LEU A 5 9.12 -3.65 -2.57
C LEU A 5 7.88 -4.56 -2.71
N TRP A 6 7.09 -4.70 -1.64
CA TRP A 6 5.86 -5.51 -1.68
C TRP A 6 4.85 -5.00 -2.70
N HIS A 7 4.60 -3.68 -2.72
CA HIS A 7 3.73 -3.05 -3.73
C HIS A 7 4.35 -3.10 -5.12
N GLU A 8 5.63 -2.73 -5.26
CA GLU A 8 6.37 -2.74 -6.52
C GLU A 8 6.25 -4.09 -7.23
N ILE A 9 6.52 -5.18 -6.50
CA ILE A 9 6.48 -6.52 -7.08
C ILE A 9 5.07 -6.96 -7.44
N ARG A 10 4.09 -6.82 -6.54
CA ARG A 10 2.76 -7.41 -6.78
C ARG A 10 2.01 -6.68 -7.89
N ASP A 11 2.22 -5.37 -8.01
CA ASP A 11 1.52 -4.53 -8.97
C ASP A 11 2.13 -4.64 -10.37
N ASN A 12 3.44 -4.96 -10.47
CA ASN A 12 4.15 -5.03 -11.75
C ASN A 12 4.54 -6.46 -12.18
N TRP A 13 4.26 -7.49 -11.39
CA TRP A 13 4.77 -8.86 -11.60
C TRP A 13 4.59 -9.39 -13.02
N VAL A 14 3.39 -9.20 -13.59
CA VAL A 14 3.05 -9.70 -14.93
C VAL A 14 3.90 -9.02 -16.00
N ASN A 15 4.23 -7.74 -15.79
CA ASN A 15 4.99 -6.92 -16.73
C ASN A 15 6.51 -7.08 -16.60
N TYR A 16 6.99 -7.77 -15.56
CA TYR A 16 8.42 -8.03 -15.43
C TYR A 16 8.94 -9.05 -16.46
N PRO A 17 10.12 -8.79 -17.06
CA PRO A 17 10.86 -9.79 -17.83
C PRO A 17 11.01 -11.12 -17.08
N LYS A 18 11.00 -12.25 -17.80
CA LYS A 18 11.05 -13.58 -17.18
C LYS A 18 12.30 -13.85 -16.38
N ASP A 19 13.45 -13.33 -16.80
CA ASP A 19 14.70 -13.44 -16.04
C ASP A 19 14.63 -12.66 -14.72
N LEU A 20 14.00 -11.48 -14.70
CA LEU A 20 13.74 -10.72 -13.48
C LEU A 20 12.74 -11.46 -12.56
N GLN A 21 11.66 -12.03 -13.10
CA GLN A 21 10.74 -12.88 -12.33
C GLN A 21 11.46 -14.07 -11.69
N ASP A 22 12.36 -14.73 -12.44
CA ASP A 22 13.16 -15.86 -11.93
C ASP A 22 14.12 -15.45 -10.81
N GLU A 23 14.71 -14.26 -10.90
CA GLU A 23 15.58 -13.69 -9.86
C GLU A 23 14.78 -13.38 -8.58
N LEU A 24 13.64 -12.70 -8.72
CA LEU A 24 12.74 -12.39 -7.60
C LEU A 24 12.17 -13.67 -6.95
N ARG A 25 11.84 -14.69 -7.75
CA ARG A 25 11.40 -15.99 -7.25
C ARG A 25 12.46 -16.67 -6.41
N LYS A 26 13.72 -16.68 -6.87
CA LYS A 26 14.85 -17.23 -6.11
C LYS A 26 15.10 -16.47 -4.81
N ALA A 27 14.82 -15.16 -4.80
CA ALA A 27 14.88 -14.34 -3.60
C ALA A 27 13.70 -14.57 -2.63
N GLY A 28 12.68 -15.37 -3.01
CA GLY A 28 11.50 -15.64 -2.18
C GLY A 28 10.43 -14.56 -2.26
N TRP A 29 10.47 -13.72 -3.29
CA TRP A 29 9.58 -12.57 -3.48
C TRP A 29 8.54 -12.76 -4.59
N GLU A 30 8.37 -13.97 -5.14
CA GLU A 30 7.27 -14.23 -6.08
C GLU A 30 5.91 -14.01 -5.39
N PRO A 31 5.06 -13.10 -5.90
CA PRO A 31 3.70 -12.97 -5.42
C PRO A 31 2.93 -14.23 -5.85
N PRO A 32 2.23 -14.93 -4.93
CA PRO A 32 1.49 -16.14 -5.29
C PRO A 32 0.35 -15.84 -6.28
N ARG A 33 -0.13 -14.59 -6.28
CA ARG A 33 -1.19 -14.07 -7.14
C ARG A 33 -0.83 -12.62 -7.49
N PRO A 34 -0.61 -12.29 -8.77
CA PRO A 34 -0.37 -10.92 -9.21
C PRO A 34 -1.58 -10.02 -8.95
N ALA A 35 -1.35 -8.71 -8.76
CA ALA A 35 -2.43 -7.77 -8.50
C ALA A 35 -3.09 -7.24 -9.77
N LEU A 36 -2.28 -6.97 -10.80
CA LEU A 36 -2.68 -6.37 -12.06
C LEU A 36 -2.32 -7.28 -13.24
N ASP A 37 -3.09 -7.19 -14.32
CA ASP A 37 -2.82 -7.84 -15.59
C ASP A 37 -1.85 -7.03 -16.48
N GLU A 38 -1.62 -7.47 -17.72
CA GLU A 38 -0.73 -6.77 -18.67
C GLU A 38 -1.18 -5.34 -18.98
N ASN A 39 -2.48 -5.02 -18.83
CA ASN A 39 -3.05 -3.71 -19.14
C ASN A 39 -3.11 -2.79 -17.92
N GLY A 40 -2.68 -3.27 -16.74
CA GLY A 40 -2.82 -2.55 -15.48
C GLY A 40 -4.22 -2.65 -14.87
N GLU A 41 -5.07 -3.56 -15.35
CA GLU A 41 -6.39 -3.81 -14.78
C GLU A 41 -6.29 -4.78 -13.60
N PRO A 42 -7.10 -4.61 -12.53
CA PRO A 42 -7.03 -5.46 -11.36
C PRO A 42 -7.54 -6.87 -11.64
N PHE A 43 -6.78 -7.88 -11.18
CA PHE A 43 -7.35 -9.21 -10.99
C PHE A 43 -8.33 -9.19 -9.81
N VAL A 44 -9.61 -9.34 -10.10
CA VAL A 44 -10.69 -9.30 -9.08
C VAL A 44 -11.07 -10.68 -8.53
N ASP A 45 -10.64 -11.77 -9.17
CA ASP A 45 -11.07 -13.14 -8.89
C ASP A 45 -9.92 -14.09 -8.51
N ASN A 46 -8.66 -13.64 -8.55
CA ASN A 46 -7.50 -14.48 -8.23
C ASN A 46 -7.11 -14.45 -6.75
N GLY A 47 -7.79 -13.67 -5.90
CA GLY A 47 -7.50 -13.54 -4.46
C GLY A 47 -6.37 -12.57 -4.09
N SER A 48 -5.76 -11.86 -5.05
CA SER A 48 -4.69 -10.89 -4.78
C SER A 48 -5.14 -9.69 -3.92
N GLY A 49 -6.42 -9.32 -4.01
CA GLY A 49 -7.01 -8.30 -3.15
C GLY A 49 -7.10 -8.72 -1.67
N GLU A 50 -7.16 -10.02 -1.37
CA GLU A 50 -7.07 -10.48 0.02
C GLU A 50 -5.66 -10.28 0.59
N ASP A 51 -4.60 -10.46 -0.20
CA ASP A 51 -3.23 -10.15 0.25
C ASP A 51 -3.10 -8.67 0.60
N TYR A 52 -3.71 -7.79 -0.21
CA TYR A 52 -3.79 -6.37 0.07
C TYR A 52 -4.49 -6.10 1.41
N LEU A 53 -5.71 -6.58 1.59
CA LEU A 53 -6.44 -6.36 2.85
C LEU A 53 -5.72 -6.97 4.05
N TYR A 54 -5.15 -8.17 3.90
CA TYR A 54 -4.44 -8.87 4.96
C TYR A 54 -3.17 -8.11 5.39
N MET A 55 -2.31 -7.71 4.44
CA MET A 55 -1.06 -7.00 4.76
C MET A 55 -1.36 -5.73 5.55
N HIS A 56 -2.33 -4.92 5.10
CA HIS A 56 -2.69 -3.69 5.79
C HIS A 56 -3.34 -3.94 7.15
N ARG A 57 -4.18 -4.97 7.29
CA ARG A 57 -4.69 -5.40 8.60
C ARG A 57 -3.56 -5.79 9.55
N GLN A 58 -2.55 -6.51 9.09
CA GLN A 58 -1.38 -6.84 9.92
C GLN A 58 -0.60 -5.58 10.32
N THR A 59 -0.44 -4.61 9.42
CA THR A 59 0.13 -3.28 9.75
C THR A 59 -0.67 -2.58 10.84
N ILE A 60 -2.00 -2.49 10.72
CA ILE A 60 -2.88 -1.87 11.73
C ILE A 60 -2.77 -2.60 13.07
N GLN A 61 -2.83 -3.94 13.06
CA GLN A 61 -2.71 -4.75 14.28
C GLN A 61 -1.37 -4.53 14.98
N TYR A 62 -0.28 -4.44 14.22
CA TYR A 62 1.03 -4.20 14.76
C TYR A 62 1.19 -2.77 15.30
N ALA A 63 0.70 -1.75 14.59
CA ALA A 63 0.64 -0.38 15.10
C ALA A 63 -0.16 -0.29 16.41
N ASN A 64 -1.27 -1.01 16.51
CA ASN A 64 -2.05 -1.10 17.75
C ASN A 64 -1.27 -1.73 18.91
N LYS A 65 -0.38 -2.70 18.64
CA LYS A 65 0.52 -3.24 19.67
C LYS A 65 1.52 -2.17 20.15
N ILE A 66 2.07 -1.37 19.25
CA ILE A 66 2.97 -0.27 19.59
C ILE A 66 2.23 0.76 20.46
N LEU A 67 1.04 1.19 20.05
CA LEU A 67 0.20 2.13 20.79
C LEU A 67 -0.17 1.62 22.19
N ALA A 68 -0.58 0.35 22.29
CA ALA A 68 -0.87 -0.27 23.57
C ALA A 68 0.34 -0.33 24.50
N ARG A 69 1.55 -0.60 23.97
CA ARG A 69 2.81 -0.56 24.74
C ARG A 69 3.18 0.86 25.17
N ALA A 70 2.92 1.87 24.34
CA ALA A 70 3.15 3.27 24.67
C ALA A 70 2.22 3.75 25.80
N GLY A 71 1.03 3.18 25.91
CA GLY A 71 0.12 3.41 27.04
C GLY A 71 -0.52 4.80 27.06
N ASP A 72 -0.51 5.53 25.95
CA ASP A 72 -1.16 6.84 25.85
C ASP A 72 -2.69 6.67 25.82
N PRO A 73 -3.44 7.19 26.81
CA PRO A 73 -4.88 7.03 26.86
C PRO A 73 -5.64 7.71 25.71
N ASN A 74 -5.02 8.67 25.02
CA ASN A 74 -5.60 9.38 23.87
C ASN A 74 -5.39 8.61 22.55
N TYR A 75 -4.39 7.73 22.50
CA TYR A 75 -4.01 6.98 21.29
C TYR A 75 -3.92 5.49 21.58
N ARG A 76 -5.05 4.89 21.98
CA ARG A 76 -5.10 3.47 22.39
C ARG A 76 -4.99 2.50 21.22
N ARG A 77 -5.50 2.91 20.06
CA ARG A 77 -5.51 2.15 18.82
C ARG A 77 -5.66 3.11 17.64
N ILE A 78 -5.35 2.63 16.44
CA ILE A 78 -5.72 3.29 15.20
C ILE A 78 -7.25 3.33 15.10
N GLU A 79 -7.75 4.53 14.86
CA GLU A 79 -9.15 4.79 14.57
C GLU A 79 -9.23 5.35 13.16
N GLY A 80 -9.78 4.54 12.27
CA GLY A 80 -10.00 4.92 10.87
C GLY A 80 -11.04 6.01 10.71
N TRP A 81 -11.17 6.52 9.49
CA TRP A 81 -12.32 7.32 9.14
C TRP A 81 -13.62 6.50 9.19
N LEU A 82 -14.68 7.09 9.73
CA LEU A 82 -16.02 6.52 9.59
C LEU A 82 -16.53 6.71 8.16
N GLU A 83 -16.36 7.93 7.65
CA GLU A 83 -16.59 8.31 6.26
C GLU A 83 -15.35 9.03 5.72
N ILE A 84 -15.06 8.86 4.44
CA ILE A 84 -13.99 9.59 3.75
C ILE A 84 -14.28 11.09 3.87
N PRO A 85 -13.36 11.91 4.42
CA PRO A 85 -13.62 13.31 4.69
C PRO A 85 -14.04 14.09 3.46
N SER A 86 -15.05 14.96 3.65
CA SER A 86 -15.52 15.85 2.61
C SER A 86 -14.47 16.92 2.29
N PRO A 87 -14.59 17.61 1.15
CA PRO A 87 -13.58 18.57 0.72
C PRO A 87 -13.50 19.82 1.62
N ASP A 88 -14.56 20.08 2.39
CA ASP A 88 -14.71 21.15 3.38
C ASP A 88 -14.46 20.70 4.82
N ASP A 89 -14.05 19.45 5.06
CA ASP A 89 -13.71 18.94 6.38
C ASP A 89 -12.49 19.71 6.97
N PRO A 90 -12.65 20.38 8.12
CA PRO A 90 -11.59 21.22 8.70
C PRO A 90 -10.47 20.39 9.35
N ASP A 91 -10.72 19.14 9.73
CA ASP A 91 -9.75 18.26 10.35
C ASP A 91 -8.86 17.56 9.29
N PHE A 92 -9.38 17.41 8.08
CA PHE A 92 -8.68 16.80 6.95
C PHE A 92 -8.66 17.69 5.69
N PRO A 93 -8.09 18.90 5.76
CA PRO A 93 -8.07 19.80 4.62
C PRO A 93 -7.29 19.18 3.45
N VAL A 94 -7.83 19.29 2.24
CA VAL A 94 -7.18 18.84 1.01
C VAL A 94 -6.06 19.82 0.64
N PRO A 95 -4.78 19.40 0.58
CA PRO A 95 -3.70 20.31 0.20
C PRO A 95 -3.88 20.81 -1.23
N ALA A 96 -3.51 22.07 -1.47
CA ALA A 96 -3.59 22.69 -2.78
C ALA A 96 -2.88 21.85 -3.88
N PRO A 97 -3.39 21.85 -5.12
CA PRO A 97 -2.69 21.21 -6.22
C PRO A 97 -1.34 21.89 -6.44
N TRP A 98 -0.36 21.10 -6.82
CA TRP A 98 0.99 21.55 -7.10
C TRP A 98 1.47 20.91 -8.41
N PHE A 99 2.43 21.55 -9.05
CA PHE A 99 2.99 21.12 -10.32
C PHE A 99 4.43 20.66 -10.11
N ASP A 100 4.79 19.57 -10.75
CA ASP A 100 6.16 19.09 -10.81
C ASP A 100 6.60 18.97 -12.28
N PRO A 101 7.55 19.78 -12.75
CA PRO A 101 8.02 19.71 -14.13
C PRO A 101 8.73 18.39 -14.45
N GLY A 102 9.23 17.66 -13.45
CA GLY A 102 9.89 16.36 -13.62
C GLY A 102 8.92 15.18 -13.68
N GLU A 103 7.62 15.41 -13.52
CA GLU A 103 6.60 14.37 -13.48
C GLU A 103 5.90 14.19 -14.83
N PHE A 104 5.41 12.98 -15.09
CA PHE A 104 4.65 12.72 -16.31
C PHE A 104 3.34 13.53 -16.33
N PRO A 105 2.95 14.16 -17.46
CA PRO A 105 1.75 14.99 -17.53
C PRO A 105 0.46 14.28 -17.09
N VAL A 106 0.35 12.98 -17.36
CA VAL A 106 -0.79 12.16 -16.92
C VAL A 106 -0.86 12.04 -15.39
N VAL A 107 0.28 11.90 -14.72
CA VAL A 107 0.37 11.81 -13.26
C VAL A 107 0.04 13.17 -12.64
N ILE A 108 0.55 14.27 -13.20
CA ILE A 108 0.20 15.64 -12.77
C ILE A 108 -1.30 15.90 -12.92
N GLN A 109 -1.88 15.51 -14.05
CA GLN A 109 -3.30 15.67 -14.32
C GLN A 109 -4.13 14.88 -13.31
N PHE A 110 -3.74 13.63 -13.03
CA PHE A 110 -4.45 12.79 -12.08
C PHE A 110 -4.32 13.29 -10.64
N MET A 111 -3.13 13.74 -10.23
CA MET A 111 -2.89 14.38 -8.94
C MET A 111 -3.73 15.65 -8.77
N THR A 112 -3.79 16.51 -9.79
CA THR A 112 -4.58 17.74 -9.77
C THR A 112 -6.08 17.43 -9.70
N ARG A 113 -6.56 16.49 -10.52
CA ARG A 113 -7.98 16.07 -10.53
C ARG A 113 -8.40 15.47 -9.18
N SER A 114 -7.56 14.63 -8.59
CA SER A 114 -7.83 13.96 -7.30
C SER A 114 -8.18 14.91 -6.15
N LYS A 115 -7.73 16.17 -6.25
CA LYS A 115 -7.95 17.23 -5.26
C LYS A 115 -9.26 18.01 -5.45
N THR A 116 -9.96 17.81 -6.56
CA THR A 116 -11.17 18.58 -6.89
C THR A 116 -12.40 18.11 -6.11
N GLU A 117 -13.37 19.01 -5.92
CA GLU A 117 -14.73 18.67 -5.46
C GLU A 117 -15.38 17.65 -6.41
N LEU A 118 -15.19 17.83 -7.72
CA LEU A 118 -15.77 16.95 -8.73
C LEU A 118 -15.30 15.50 -8.52
N THR A 119 -14.02 15.28 -8.25
CA THR A 119 -13.52 13.92 -7.99
C THR A 119 -14.11 13.33 -6.72
N PHE A 120 -14.31 14.13 -5.68
CA PHE A 120 -14.98 13.66 -4.47
C PHE A 120 -16.42 13.22 -4.77
N GLN A 121 -17.21 14.07 -5.41
CA GLN A 121 -18.64 13.82 -5.67
C GLN A 121 -18.90 12.73 -6.71
N LYS A 122 -18.04 12.60 -7.72
CA LYS A 122 -18.25 11.66 -8.84
C LYS A 122 -17.57 10.31 -8.66
N TYR A 123 -16.56 10.21 -7.79
CA TYR A 123 -15.80 8.98 -7.63
C TYR A 123 -15.68 8.56 -6.16
N LEU A 124 -15.05 9.35 -5.29
CA LEU A 124 -14.80 8.92 -3.91
C LEU A 124 -16.08 8.61 -3.13
N LYS A 125 -17.07 9.52 -3.13
CA LYS A 125 -18.32 9.29 -2.40
C LYS A 125 -19.13 8.12 -2.98
N PRO A 126 -19.30 8.00 -4.32
CA PRO A 126 -19.92 6.82 -4.91
C PRO A 126 -19.19 5.50 -4.59
N TRP A 127 -17.87 5.46 -4.63
CA TRP A 127 -17.10 4.26 -4.26
C TRP A 127 -17.22 3.93 -2.77
N GLU A 128 -17.16 4.93 -1.90
CA GLU A 128 -17.41 4.71 -0.48
C GLU A 128 -18.79 4.09 -0.26
N ASN A 129 -19.85 4.70 -0.83
CA ASN A 129 -21.20 4.19 -0.71
C ASN A 129 -21.28 2.73 -1.16
N MET A 130 -20.65 2.39 -2.29
CA MET A 130 -20.59 1.02 -2.81
C MET A 130 -19.87 0.07 -1.84
N PHE A 131 -18.71 0.44 -1.31
CA PHE A 131 -17.94 -0.40 -0.39
C PHE A 131 -18.51 -0.47 1.03
N THR A 132 -19.48 0.37 1.37
CA THR A 132 -20.24 0.30 2.62
C THR A 132 -21.63 -0.33 2.46
N ASP A 133 -22.10 -0.52 1.22
CA ASP A 133 -23.44 -1.05 0.94
C ASP A 133 -23.51 -2.56 1.23
N PRO A 134 -24.36 -3.01 2.17
CA PRO A 134 -24.50 -4.43 2.48
C PRO A 134 -24.95 -5.28 1.29
N GLY A 135 -25.73 -4.72 0.36
CA GLY A 135 -26.18 -5.40 -0.85
C GLY A 135 -25.01 -5.75 -1.76
N PHE A 136 -24.20 -4.75 -2.10
CA PHE A 136 -22.98 -4.92 -2.89
C PHE A 136 -22.00 -5.88 -2.22
N LEU A 137 -21.71 -5.68 -0.92
CA LEU A 137 -20.75 -6.50 -0.18
C LEU A 137 -21.14 -7.99 -0.13
N LYS A 138 -22.44 -8.30 -0.12
CA LYS A 138 -22.95 -9.68 -0.12
C LYS A 138 -22.63 -10.42 -1.41
N ASP A 139 -22.54 -9.70 -2.52
CA ASP A 139 -22.42 -10.29 -3.87
C ASP A 139 -20.96 -10.40 -4.35
N ILE A 140 -19.98 -9.95 -3.56
CA ILE A 140 -18.56 -9.99 -3.93
C ILE A 140 -17.72 -10.79 -2.96
N SER A 141 -16.61 -11.37 -3.47
CA SER A 141 -15.59 -11.99 -2.64
C SER A 141 -14.76 -10.93 -1.90
N LEU A 142 -14.07 -11.34 -0.82
CA LEU A 142 -13.13 -10.47 -0.12
C LEU A 142 -11.95 -10.06 -1.03
N GLY A 143 -11.52 -10.95 -1.92
CA GLY A 143 -10.52 -10.67 -2.93
C GLY A 143 -10.95 -9.56 -3.89
N MET A 144 -12.19 -9.61 -4.39
CA MET A 144 -12.73 -8.57 -5.25
C MET A 144 -12.86 -7.23 -4.51
N LEU A 145 -13.33 -7.24 -3.25
CA LEU A 145 -13.38 -6.04 -2.41
C LEU A 145 -12.01 -5.37 -2.29
N GLY A 146 -10.98 -6.16 -1.95
CA GLY A 146 -9.62 -5.66 -1.78
C GLY A 146 -9.02 -5.13 -3.08
N ALA A 147 -9.23 -5.83 -4.20
CA ALA A 147 -8.73 -5.40 -5.51
C ALA A 147 -9.37 -4.07 -5.94
N LEU A 148 -10.70 -3.95 -5.79
CA LEU A 148 -11.43 -2.73 -6.13
C LEU A 148 -11.04 -1.55 -5.23
N ILE A 149 -10.92 -1.75 -3.90
CA ILE A 149 -10.46 -0.68 -2.99
C ILE A 149 -9.06 -0.20 -3.39
N HIS A 150 -8.15 -1.14 -3.69
CA HIS A 150 -6.76 -0.84 -4.04
C HIS A 150 -6.64 0.04 -5.29
N THR A 151 -7.40 -0.26 -6.34
CA THR A 151 -7.31 0.44 -7.64
C THR A 151 -8.22 1.65 -7.78
N THR A 152 -9.16 1.87 -6.85
CA THR A 152 -10.08 3.01 -6.87
C THR A 152 -9.78 4.03 -5.77
N VAL A 153 -10.32 3.79 -4.57
CA VAL A 153 -10.30 4.73 -3.45
C VAL A 153 -8.88 4.94 -2.95
N HIS A 154 -8.09 3.87 -2.80
CA HIS A 154 -6.71 3.98 -2.31
C HIS A 154 -5.86 4.89 -3.20
N ASP A 155 -5.87 4.65 -4.52
CA ASP A 155 -5.07 5.43 -5.47
C ASP A 155 -5.50 6.91 -5.52
N THR A 156 -6.79 7.17 -5.33
CA THR A 156 -7.32 8.54 -5.27
C THR A 156 -6.99 9.23 -3.94
N VAL A 157 -7.15 8.55 -2.80
CA VAL A 157 -6.88 9.09 -1.45
C VAL A 157 -5.43 9.51 -1.30
N LYS A 158 -4.47 8.66 -1.72
CA LYS A 158 -3.04 8.96 -1.56
C LYS A 158 -2.63 10.23 -2.31
N ARG A 159 -3.25 10.55 -3.45
CA ARG A 159 -2.99 11.79 -4.20
C ARG A 159 -3.78 12.98 -3.69
N ARG A 160 -5.04 12.76 -3.30
CA ARG A 160 -5.92 13.82 -2.80
C ARG A 160 -5.31 14.52 -1.60
N TRP A 161 -4.88 13.77 -0.59
CA TRP A 161 -4.29 14.33 0.63
C TRP A 161 -2.76 14.51 0.58
N SER A 162 -2.13 14.27 -0.57
CA SER A 162 -0.68 14.52 -0.69
C SER A 162 -0.39 16.01 -0.70
N ALA A 163 0.48 16.46 0.20
CA ALA A 163 1.18 17.73 0.06
C ALA A 163 2.33 17.61 -0.96
N VAL A 164 2.94 18.74 -1.31
CA VAL A 164 4.19 18.76 -2.08
C VAL A 164 5.32 18.16 -1.22
N PRO A 165 6.10 17.19 -1.71
CA PRO A 165 7.06 16.47 -0.86
C PRO A 165 8.33 17.26 -0.49
N GLY A 166 8.47 18.53 -0.89
CA GLY A 166 9.65 19.37 -0.62
C GLY A 166 10.88 18.97 -1.45
N ALA A 167 11.17 17.67 -1.49
CA ALA A 167 12.10 17.00 -2.38
C ALA A 167 11.56 15.60 -2.71
N ARG A 168 12.08 14.95 -3.75
CA ARG A 168 11.69 13.58 -4.13
C ARG A 168 12.84 12.62 -4.02
N ARG A 169 12.58 11.47 -3.42
CA ARG A 169 13.51 10.35 -3.40
C ARG A 169 13.84 9.95 -4.83
N PRO A 170 15.12 9.67 -5.15
CA PRO A 170 15.45 9.13 -6.45
C PRO A 170 14.80 7.75 -6.62
N GLU A 171 14.14 7.53 -7.75
CA GLU A 171 13.60 6.21 -8.08
C GLU A 171 14.74 5.23 -8.32
N PRO A 172 14.63 3.96 -7.87
CA PRO A 172 15.64 2.95 -8.16
C PRO A 172 15.87 2.84 -9.68
N GLY A 173 17.13 2.89 -10.10
CA GLY A 173 17.49 2.90 -11.52
C GLY A 173 19.00 2.77 -11.77
N PRO A 174 19.45 2.80 -13.04
CA PRO A 174 20.86 2.70 -13.40
C PRO A 174 21.77 3.73 -12.73
N GLU A 175 21.25 4.93 -12.52
CA GLU A 175 22.00 6.06 -11.94
C GLU A 175 21.97 6.07 -10.41
N VAL A 176 21.21 5.16 -9.78
CA VAL A 176 21.07 5.06 -8.33
C VAL A 176 21.82 3.82 -7.83
N GLU A 177 22.86 4.04 -7.05
CA GLU A 177 23.66 2.96 -6.44
C GLU A 177 23.08 2.47 -5.13
N THR A 178 22.47 3.37 -4.36
CA THR A 178 21.82 3.14 -3.05
C THR A 178 20.72 4.18 -2.87
N ILE A 179 19.68 3.85 -2.11
CA ILE A 179 18.68 4.80 -1.64
C ILE A 179 19.31 5.59 -0.49
N PRO A 180 19.50 6.92 -0.64
CA PRO A 180 20.18 7.71 0.38
C PRO A 180 19.42 7.75 1.73
N VAL A 181 20.16 7.67 2.84
CA VAL A 181 19.58 7.58 4.20
C VAL A 181 18.78 8.82 4.61
N GLU A 182 18.99 9.98 3.97
CA GLU A 182 18.18 11.17 4.24
C GLU A 182 16.68 10.98 3.94
N TRP A 183 16.32 9.99 3.11
CA TRP A 183 14.93 9.65 2.83
C TRP A 183 14.26 8.82 3.93
N ASP A 184 15.03 8.32 4.91
CA ASP A 184 14.50 7.71 6.14
C ASP A 184 13.99 8.73 7.15
N ASP A 185 14.20 10.02 6.89
CA ASP A 185 13.70 11.08 7.74
C ASP A 185 12.15 11.04 7.77
N PRO A 186 11.52 10.98 8.96
CA PRO A 186 10.06 10.89 9.06
C PRO A 186 9.32 12.13 8.52
N ARG A 187 10.04 13.23 8.25
CA ARG A 187 9.50 14.38 7.53
C ARG A 187 9.23 14.08 6.06
N TYR A 188 9.92 13.10 5.47
CA TYR A 188 9.56 12.53 4.18
C TYR A 188 8.41 11.54 4.39
N ASN A 189 7.18 12.03 4.22
CA ASN A 189 5.93 11.27 4.42
C ASN A 189 4.99 11.41 3.22
N TYR A 190 5.57 11.33 2.02
CA TYR A 190 4.90 11.56 0.76
C TYR A 190 3.93 10.41 0.43
N LEU A 191 2.62 10.68 0.53
CA LEU A 191 1.57 9.67 0.38
C LEU A 191 1.64 8.85 -0.92
N PRO A 192 1.98 9.41 -2.10
CA PRO A 192 2.10 8.64 -3.33
C PRO A 192 3.31 7.69 -3.41
N ASP A 193 4.35 7.87 -2.58
CA ASP A 193 5.51 6.98 -2.54
C ASP A 193 5.33 5.91 -1.45
N PHE A 194 5.25 4.65 -1.86
CA PHE A 194 5.16 3.50 -0.97
C PHE A 194 6.37 3.36 -0.02
N TYR A 195 7.48 4.03 -0.27
CA TYR A 195 8.58 4.14 0.68
C TYR A 195 8.15 4.79 2.00
N SER A 196 7.33 5.84 1.91
CA SER A 196 7.08 6.79 3.00
C SER A 196 5.60 6.96 3.38
N MET A 197 4.67 6.47 2.57
CA MET A 197 3.23 6.66 2.76
C MET A 197 2.76 6.33 4.19
N GLN A 198 3.25 5.24 4.79
CA GLN A 198 2.91 4.79 6.15
C GLN A 198 3.37 5.74 7.28
N VAL A 199 4.27 6.66 6.98
CA VAL A 199 4.73 7.70 7.92
C VAL A 199 3.70 8.83 8.02
N ASN A 200 2.86 9.01 6.99
CA ASN A 200 1.86 10.06 6.96
C ASN A 200 0.64 9.71 7.85
N PRO A 201 0.14 10.63 8.71
CA PRO A 201 -1.03 10.36 9.55
C PRO A 201 -2.30 9.97 8.78
N VAL A 202 -2.48 10.49 7.55
CA VAL A 202 -3.63 10.17 6.69
C VAL A 202 -3.66 8.69 6.31
N TYR A 203 -2.50 8.04 6.17
CA TYR A 203 -2.40 6.60 5.92
C TYR A 203 -3.19 5.82 6.96
N TRP A 204 -2.98 6.09 8.25
CA TRP A 204 -3.60 5.34 9.33
C TRP A 204 -5.12 5.55 9.40
N LYS A 205 -5.58 6.76 9.06
CA LYS A 205 -7.01 7.06 8.97
C LYS A 205 -7.68 6.34 7.81
N PHE A 206 -7.05 6.36 6.64
CA PHE A 206 -7.56 5.64 5.48
C PHE A 206 -7.53 4.12 5.69
N TYR A 207 -6.41 3.56 6.14
CA TYR A 207 -6.30 2.11 6.29
C TYR A 207 -7.10 1.56 7.48
N GLY A 208 -7.43 2.37 8.49
CA GLY A 208 -8.46 2.02 9.45
C GLY A 208 -9.86 1.92 8.81
N TRP A 209 -10.22 2.84 7.91
CA TRP A 209 -11.47 2.76 7.13
C TRP A 209 -11.49 1.52 6.24
N VAL A 210 -10.37 1.17 5.60
CA VAL A 210 -10.23 -0.07 4.81
C VAL A 210 -10.39 -1.30 5.70
N ASP A 211 -9.77 -1.31 6.88
CA ASP A 211 -9.84 -2.43 7.82
C ASP A 211 -11.28 -2.69 8.30
N ASP A 212 -12.06 -1.63 8.52
CA ASP A 212 -13.47 -1.71 8.88
C ASP A 212 -14.34 -2.29 7.74
N ARG A 213 -13.95 -2.12 6.46
CA ARG A 213 -14.68 -2.74 5.32
C ARG A 213 -14.59 -4.25 5.33
N ILE A 214 -13.49 -4.82 5.82
CA ILE A 214 -13.37 -6.27 6.02
C ILE A 214 -14.40 -6.74 7.06
N GLU A 215 -14.62 -5.97 8.13
CA GLU A 215 -15.63 -6.31 9.14
C GLU A 215 -17.06 -6.16 8.60
N SER A 216 -17.34 -5.11 7.81
CA SER A 216 -18.63 -4.97 7.12
C SER A 216 -18.91 -6.17 6.19
N TRP A 217 -17.91 -6.60 5.42
CA TRP A 217 -18.01 -7.76 4.55
C TRP A 217 -18.24 -9.05 5.35
N LYS A 218 -17.49 -9.27 6.45
CA LYS A 218 -17.70 -10.44 7.32
C LYS A 218 -19.10 -10.52 7.89
N VAL A 219 -19.68 -9.38 8.30
CA VAL A 219 -21.05 -9.34 8.85
C VAL A 219 -22.07 -9.85 7.83
N VAL A 220 -22.02 -9.39 6.57
CA VAL A 220 -22.99 -9.81 5.54
C VAL A 220 -22.77 -11.26 5.07
N HIS A 221 -21.56 -11.78 5.23
CA HIS A 221 -21.21 -13.19 4.94
C HIS A 221 -21.31 -14.11 6.16
N CYS A 222 -21.75 -13.61 7.32
CA CYS A 222 -21.84 -14.37 8.57
C CYS A 222 -20.52 -15.05 8.99
N ILE A 223 -19.38 -14.40 8.73
CA ILE A 223 -18.04 -14.91 9.04
C ILE A 223 -17.57 -14.38 10.40
N PHE A 224 -17.18 -15.32 11.27
CA PHE A 224 -16.69 -15.02 12.61
C PHE A 224 -15.23 -15.48 12.76
N GLY A 225 -14.46 -14.77 13.61
CA GLY A 225 -13.05 -15.08 13.84
C GLY A 225 -12.12 -14.62 12.72
N SER A 226 -10.94 -15.24 12.63
CA SER A 226 -9.82 -14.85 11.74
C SER A 226 -9.44 -15.93 10.71
N ASN A 227 -10.08 -17.09 10.74
CA ASN A 227 -9.76 -18.21 9.85
C ASN A 227 -10.59 -18.21 8.56
N PHE A 228 -10.60 -17.08 7.84
CA PHE A 228 -11.33 -16.91 6.58
C PHE A 228 -10.46 -16.41 5.42
N TRP A 229 -9.25 -15.92 5.72
CA TRP A 229 -8.29 -15.43 4.73
C TRP A 229 -7.76 -16.55 3.83
N GLN A 230 -7.90 -16.37 2.53
CA GLN A 230 -7.24 -17.14 1.48
C GLN A 230 -5.93 -16.47 1.06
N GLY A 231 -5.93 -15.14 0.93
CA GLY A 231 -4.73 -14.32 0.69
C GLY A 231 -4.10 -13.84 1.99
N LYS A 232 -2.80 -14.11 2.17
CA LYS A 232 -2.02 -13.72 3.36
C LYS A 232 -0.59 -13.28 3.03
N TRP A 233 -0.28 -13.11 1.74
CA TRP A 233 1.09 -12.87 1.31
C TRP A 233 1.50 -11.42 1.61
N MET A 234 2.49 -11.28 2.47
CA MET A 234 3.10 -10.01 2.85
C MET A 234 4.54 -9.93 2.35
N GLY A 235 4.85 -10.59 1.23
CA GLY A 235 6.23 -10.68 0.74
C GLY A 235 7.03 -11.75 1.49
N LYS A 236 8.35 -11.68 1.31
CA LYS A 236 9.28 -12.55 2.05
C LYS A 236 9.25 -12.20 3.53
N ILE A 237 8.97 -13.19 4.38
CA ILE A 237 9.17 -13.06 5.82
C ILE A 237 10.68 -13.15 6.08
N PRO A 238 11.30 -12.17 6.76
CA PRO A 238 12.73 -12.18 7.01
C PRO A 238 13.12 -13.41 7.82
N ASP A 239 14.26 -14.01 7.48
CA ASP A 239 14.86 -15.07 8.27
C ASP A 239 15.24 -14.48 9.63
N ALA A 240 14.72 -15.11 10.67
CA ALA A 240 15.06 -14.80 12.05
C ALA A 240 15.38 -16.14 12.71
N GLY A 241 16.36 -16.13 13.63
CA GLY A 241 16.84 -17.35 14.28
C GLY A 241 15.74 -18.19 14.95
N GLU A 242 16.10 -19.38 15.40
CA GLU A 242 15.14 -20.29 16.05
C GLU A 242 14.40 -19.60 17.22
N GLY A 243 13.07 -19.76 17.25
CA GLY A 243 12.20 -19.14 18.26
C GLY A 243 11.73 -17.72 17.95
N ALA A 244 12.13 -17.13 16.82
CA ALA A 244 11.66 -15.81 16.41
C ALA A 244 10.13 -15.76 16.21
N PRO A 245 9.50 -14.57 16.39
CA PRO A 245 8.08 -14.39 16.15
C PRO A 245 7.65 -14.87 14.76
N ALA A 246 6.43 -15.38 14.61
CA ALA A 246 5.93 -15.77 13.28
C ALA A 246 5.56 -14.57 12.38
N GLY A 247 5.23 -13.43 13.00
CA GLY A 247 4.79 -12.23 12.29
C GLY A 247 5.93 -11.42 11.69
N LEU A 248 5.69 -10.85 10.51
CA LEU A 248 6.64 -10.01 9.78
C LEU A 248 7.14 -8.84 10.63
N TYR A 249 6.22 -8.03 11.15
CA TYR A 249 6.58 -6.77 11.81
C TYR A 249 7.30 -7.00 13.13
N GLU A 250 6.91 -8.03 13.89
CA GLU A 250 7.60 -8.39 15.12
C GLU A 250 9.04 -8.86 14.87
N ARG A 251 9.32 -9.55 13.75
CA ARG A 251 10.70 -9.90 13.37
C ARG A 251 11.52 -8.66 13.04
N LEU A 252 10.89 -7.66 12.42
CA LEU A 252 11.54 -6.40 12.07
C LEU A 252 11.76 -5.47 13.29
N GLU A 253 11.33 -5.85 14.51
CA GLU A 253 11.74 -5.15 15.74
C GLU A 253 13.22 -5.38 16.06
N ASP A 254 13.80 -6.50 15.66
CA ASP A 254 15.23 -6.78 15.83
C ASP A 254 16.02 -5.99 14.77
N PRO A 255 16.87 -5.02 15.18
CA PRO A 255 17.65 -4.23 14.23
C PRO A 255 18.57 -5.05 13.33
N ALA A 256 19.09 -6.20 13.79
CA ALA A 256 19.94 -7.04 12.96
C ALA A 256 19.13 -7.66 11.81
N VAL A 257 17.95 -8.20 12.13
CA VAL A 257 17.01 -8.75 11.15
C VAL A 257 16.52 -7.64 10.21
N ALA A 258 16.13 -6.50 10.76
CA ALA A 258 15.65 -5.36 9.99
C ALA A 258 16.71 -4.83 9.02
N ASN A 259 17.96 -4.67 9.46
CA ASN A 259 19.06 -4.17 8.61
C ASN A 259 19.41 -5.14 7.49
N THR A 260 19.46 -6.46 7.77
CA THR A 260 19.70 -7.46 6.73
C THR A 260 18.56 -7.49 5.72
N HIS A 261 17.31 -7.49 6.20
CA HIS A 261 16.13 -7.46 5.33
C HIS A 261 16.06 -6.18 4.51
N ALA A 262 16.39 -5.04 5.12
CA ALA A 262 16.48 -3.73 4.47
C ALA A 262 17.47 -3.76 3.30
N ALA A 263 18.70 -4.21 3.52
CA ALA A 263 19.73 -4.32 2.49
C ALA A 263 19.31 -5.26 1.34
N GLU A 264 18.66 -6.39 1.65
CA GLU A 264 18.09 -7.28 0.63
C GLU A 264 17.01 -6.55 -0.19
N THR A 265 16.07 -5.88 0.47
CA THR A 265 14.98 -5.19 -0.24
C THR A 265 15.49 -4.04 -1.11
N GLU A 266 16.50 -3.30 -0.65
CA GLU A 266 17.17 -2.26 -1.43
C GLU A 266 17.81 -2.85 -2.68
N HIS A 267 18.58 -3.94 -2.51
CA HIS A 267 19.24 -4.61 -3.63
C HIS A 267 18.22 -5.02 -4.70
N LEU A 268 17.09 -5.62 -4.30
CA LEU A 268 16.04 -6.03 -5.23
C LEU A 268 15.37 -4.85 -5.93
N LEU A 269 15.07 -3.76 -5.21
CA LEU A 269 14.53 -2.53 -5.80
C LEU A 269 15.47 -1.95 -6.87
N LEU A 270 16.77 -1.88 -6.57
CA LEU A 270 17.79 -1.41 -7.51
C LEU A 270 17.93 -2.33 -8.72
N THR A 271 17.86 -3.66 -8.51
CA THR A 271 17.84 -4.64 -9.60
C THR A 271 16.62 -4.44 -10.50
N ILE A 272 15.42 -4.29 -9.94
CA ILE A 272 14.19 -4.01 -10.70
C ILE A 272 14.38 -2.73 -11.53
N GLY A 273 14.77 -1.62 -10.90
CA GLY A 273 14.97 -0.34 -11.56
C GLY A 273 15.97 -0.40 -12.72
N ARG A 274 17.12 -1.07 -12.52
CA ARG A 274 18.14 -1.26 -13.56
C ARG A 274 17.62 -2.10 -14.73
N ARG A 275 16.89 -3.17 -14.44
CA ARG A 275 16.36 -4.08 -15.46
C ARG A 275 15.30 -3.40 -16.32
N LEU A 276 14.37 -2.67 -15.69
CA LEU A 276 13.33 -1.93 -16.42
C LEU A 276 13.92 -0.82 -17.31
N ALA A 277 14.96 -0.12 -16.82
CA ALA A 277 15.66 0.89 -17.62
C ALA A 277 16.51 0.31 -18.76
N SER A 278 17.00 -0.93 -18.62
CA SER A 278 17.87 -1.58 -19.63
C SER A 278 17.14 -2.11 -20.87
N GLY A 279 15.81 -2.11 -20.89
CA GLY A 279 15.01 -2.38 -22.08
C GLY A 279 14.07 -3.59 -21.98
N ASN A 280 12.78 -3.30 -21.90
CA ASN A 280 11.74 -3.83 -22.79
C ASN A 280 10.42 -3.12 -22.44
N SER A 281 10.25 -1.88 -22.92
CA SER A 281 8.89 -1.32 -23.04
C SER A 281 8.14 -2.17 -24.07
N PRO A 282 6.99 -2.80 -23.74
CA PRO A 282 6.04 -3.17 -24.77
C PRO A 282 5.58 -1.88 -25.45
N ALA A 283 5.62 -1.87 -26.78
CA ALA A 283 4.98 -0.86 -27.60
C ALA A 283 3.45 -0.93 -27.47
#